data_AF-C3ZHQ6-F1
#
_entry.id   AF-C3ZHQ6-F1
#
_cell.length_a   1.000
_cell.length_b   1.000
_cell.length_c   1.000
_cell.angle_alpha   90.00
_cell.angle_beta   90.00
_cell.angle_gamma   90.00
#
_symmetry.space_group_name_H-M   'P 1'
#
loop_
_entity.id
_entity.type
_entity.pdbx_description
1 polymer ?
#
loop_
_entity_poly.entity_id
_entity_poly.type
_entity_poly.pdbx_seq_one_letter_code
_entity_poly.pdbx_strand_id
1 'polypeptide(L)'
;MAVLVSIGFMVVTFAIAQVLRVVGKAILPSSIYEYWAELITTWQFCACFIETDFVTADHGWWMFAVVCFLMCLGFCKVFEDATGCPCCVLEDYMGNLTTWTSALIKVAVQILGAILAARWAYFVWTMEYSAGHADKAREELCETCINCSDLEGMAAEGLATFTAQFAAWKLKESDLSDYVNSALCVAIIVTGETF
;
A
#
# COMPACT_ATOMS: atom_id res chain seq x y z
N MET A 1 17.03 -2.27 16.15
CA MET A 1 17.85 -2.31 14.90
C MET A 1 16.97 -2.61 13.70
N ALA A 2 15.98 -3.51 13.81
CA ALA A 2 15.05 -3.83 12.72
C ALA A 2 14.30 -2.58 12.21
N VAL A 3 13.78 -1.73 13.09
CA VAL A 3 13.10 -0.48 12.66
C VAL A 3 13.97 0.45 11.80
N LEU A 4 15.27 0.58 12.09
CA LEU A 4 16.16 1.41 11.27
C LEU A 4 16.35 0.81 9.87
N VAL A 5 16.43 -0.53 9.78
CA VAL A 5 16.49 -1.25 8.52
C VAL A 5 15.17 -1.09 7.75
N SER A 6 14.03 -1.22 8.41
CA SER A 6 12.70 -1.04 7.81
C SER A 6 12.46 0.39 7.32
N ILE A 7 12.83 1.42 8.11
CA ILE A 7 12.78 2.81 7.66
C ILE A 7 13.72 3.03 6.46
N GLY A 8 14.94 2.48 6.51
CA GLY A 8 15.88 2.53 5.40
C GLY A 8 15.31 1.88 4.13
N PHE A 9 14.68 0.72 4.27
CA PHE A 9 13.99 0.02 3.18
C PHE A 9 12.86 0.86 2.59
N MET A 10 12.02 1.47 3.43
CA MET A 10 10.93 2.34 2.97
C MET A 10 11.48 3.53 2.19
N VAL A 11 12.51 4.22 2.70
CA VAL A 11 13.15 5.35 2.01
C VAL A 11 13.74 4.93 0.65
N VAL A 12 14.44 3.79 0.60
CA VAL A 12 14.99 3.25 -0.65
C VAL A 12 13.88 2.88 -1.63
N THR A 13 12.79 2.28 -1.14
CA THR A 13 11.63 1.91 -1.95
C THR A 13 10.95 3.16 -2.54
N PHE A 14 10.79 4.22 -1.76
CA PHE A 14 10.31 5.54 -2.23
C PHE A 14 11.24 6.11 -3.31
N ALA A 15 12.55 6.09 -3.09
CA ALA A 15 13.53 6.60 -4.04
C ALA A 15 13.51 5.83 -5.37
N ILE A 16 13.49 4.50 -5.31
CA ILE A 16 13.40 3.64 -6.50
C ILE A 16 12.09 3.91 -7.23
N ALA A 17 10.95 3.93 -6.52
CA ALA A 17 9.65 4.22 -7.14
C ALA A 17 9.66 5.58 -7.85
N GLN A 18 10.25 6.60 -7.25
CA GLN A 18 10.35 7.92 -7.87
C GLN A 18 11.22 7.92 -9.12
N VAL A 19 12.36 7.22 -9.10
CA VAL A 19 13.21 7.06 -10.30
C VAL A 19 12.44 6.32 -11.39
N LEU A 20 11.74 5.23 -11.06
CA LEU A 20 10.95 4.45 -12.01
C LEU A 20 9.79 5.26 -12.62
N ARG A 21 9.15 6.16 -11.85
CA ARG A 21 8.15 7.11 -12.38
C ARG A 21 8.78 8.11 -13.35
N VAL A 22 9.88 8.75 -12.96
CA VAL A 22 10.57 9.74 -13.80
C VAL A 22 11.06 9.11 -15.11
N VAL A 23 11.71 7.95 -15.02
CA VAL A 23 12.17 7.21 -16.20
C VAL A 23 10.98 6.75 -17.04
N GLY A 24 9.93 6.21 -16.41
CA GLY A 24 8.70 5.79 -17.09
C GLY A 24 8.05 6.92 -17.89
N LYS A 25 7.92 8.11 -17.30
CA LYS A 25 7.40 9.32 -17.98
C LYS A 25 8.26 9.73 -19.18
N ALA A 26 9.57 9.54 -19.10
CA ALA A 26 10.49 9.94 -20.16
C ALA A 26 10.46 8.98 -21.36
N ILE A 27 10.19 7.68 -21.14
CA ILE A 27 10.34 6.65 -22.18
C ILE A 27 9.01 6.07 -22.67
N LEU A 28 7.97 6.06 -21.83
CA LEU A 28 6.70 5.41 -22.15
C LEU A 28 5.71 6.40 -22.77
N PRO A 29 4.93 5.99 -23.79
CA PRO A 29 3.76 6.73 -24.24
C PRO A 29 2.75 6.88 -23.08
N SER A 30 2.01 7.99 -23.07
CA SER A 30 1.02 8.28 -22.00
C SER A 30 0.00 7.17 -21.79
N SER A 31 -0.42 6.48 -22.87
CA SER A 31 -1.35 5.35 -22.81
C SER A 31 -0.80 4.09 -22.14
N ILE A 32 0.52 3.95 -22.01
CA ILE A 32 1.17 2.84 -21.31
C ILE A 32 1.60 3.29 -19.91
N TYR A 33 1.98 4.56 -19.78
CA TYR A 33 2.40 5.14 -18.51
C TYR A 33 1.35 5.00 -17.42
N GLU A 34 0.05 5.09 -17.74
CA GLU A 34 -1.01 4.91 -16.72
C GLU A 34 -0.94 3.53 -16.02
N TYR A 35 -0.66 2.46 -16.77
CA TYR A 35 -0.54 1.11 -16.21
C TYR A 35 0.79 0.92 -15.47
N TRP A 36 1.85 1.55 -15.98
CA TRP A 36 3.14 1.59 -15.30
C TRP A 36 3.03 2.30 -13.94
N ALA A 37 2.33 3.43 -13.89
CA ALA A 37 2.11 4.18 -12.66
C ALA A 37 1.33 3.35 -11.63
N GLU A 38 0.27 2.65 -12.04
CA GLU A 38 -0.47 1.71 -11.18
C GLU A 38 0.43 0.61 -10.61
N LEU A 39 1.27 -0.01 -11.45
CA LEU A 39 2.22 -1.04 -11.02
C LEU A 39 3.19 -0.52 -9.96
N ILE A 40 3.85 0.61 -10.22
CA ILE A 40 4.85 1.19 -9.32
C ILE A 40 4.22 1.65 -8.02
N THR A 41 3.02 2.23 -8.09
CA THR A 41 2.25 2.67 -6.94
C THR A 41 1.87 1.50 -6.04
N THR A 42 1.29 0.42 -6.57
CA THR A 42 0.97 -0.77 -5.76
C THR A 42 2.23 -1.46 -5.24
N TRP A 43 3.28 -1.57 -6.05
CA TRP A 43 4.57 -2.11 -5.61
C TRP A 43 5.13 -1.35 -4.39
N GLN A 44 5.21 -0.03 -4.50
CA GLN A 44 5.72 0.82 -3.43
C GLN A 44 4.85 0.72 -2.17
N PHE A 45 3.52 0.78 -2.33
CA PHE A 45 2.55 0.70 -1.25
C PHE A 45 2.73 -0.60 -0.46
N CYS A 46 2.61 -1.75 -1.14
CA CYS A 46 2.69 -3.07 -0.52
C CYS A 46 4.07 -3.31 0.10
N ALA A 47 5.15 -2.90 -0.57
CA ALA A 47 6.51 -3.12 -0.05
C ALA A 47 6.71 -2.37 1.28
N CYS A 48 6.28 -1.11 1.35
CA CYS A 48 6.41 -0.35 2.59
C CYS A 48 5.51 -0.91 3.70
N PHE A 49 4.28 -1.33 3.38
CA PHE A 49 3.37 -1.92 4.37
C PHE A 49 3.89 -3.24 4.95
N ILE A 50 4.49 -4.10 4.14
CA ILE A 50 5.11 -5.36 4.61
C ILE A 50 6.18 -5.11 5.69
N GLU A 51 6.93 -4.02 5.59
CA GLU A 51 7.96 -3.68 6.59
C GLU A 51 7.40 -3.04 7.88
N THR A 52 6.12 -2.66 7.90
CA THR A 52 5.52 -2.06 9.11
C THR A 52 5.35 -3.08 10.24
N ASP A 53 5.30 -4.38 9.93
CA ASP A 53 5.25 -5.46 10.92
C ASP A 53 6.43 -5.40 11.91
N PHE A 54 7.64 -5.12 11.40
CA PHE A 54 8.84 -4.98 12.23
C PHE A 54 8.79 -3.72 13.11
N VAL A 55 8.13 -2.66 12.64
CA VAL A 55 7.91 -1.43 13.43
C VAL A 55 6.98 -1.72 14.60
N THR A 56 5.88 -2.43 14.36
CA THR A 56 4.93 -2.84 15.39
C THR A 56 5.57 -3.82 16.37
N ALA A 57 6.37 -4.79 15.91
CA ALA A 57 7.05 -5.76 16.77
C ALA A 57 8.05 -5.11 17.73
N ASP A 58 8.84 -4.13 17.27
CA ASP A 58 9.87 -3.48 18.10
C ASP A 58 9.31 -2.36 19.00
N HIS A 59 8.31 -1.59 18.54
CA HIS A 59 7.87 -0.35 19.22
C HIS A 59 6.36 -0.28 19.51
N GLY A 60 5.57 -1.25 19.06
CA GLY A 60 4.13 -1.31 19.27
C GLY A 60 3.30 -0.42 18.34
N TRP A 61 1.98 -0.48 18.55
CA TRP A 61 0.96 0.12 17.67
C TRP A 61 1.01 1.65 17.55
N TRP A 62 1.51 2.36 18.56
CA TRP A 62 1.59 3.82 18.49
C TRP A 62 2.64 4.28 17.46
N MET A 63 3.79 3.59 17.39
CA MET A 63 4.84 3.92 16.42
C MET A 63 4.40 3.50 15.02
N PHE A 64 3.76 2.33 14.90
CA PHE A 64 3.08 1.91 13.67
C PHE A 64 2.13 3.00 13.17
N ALA A 65 1.27 3.54 14.02
CA ALA A 65 0.31 4.57 13.64
C ALA A 65 1.00 5.83 13.10
N VAL A 66 2.08 6.28 13.74
CA VAL A 66 2.87 7.44 13.28
C VAL A 66 3.53 7.16 11.93
N VAL A 67 4.20 6.01 11.78
CA VAL A 67 4.88 5.63 10.53
C VAL A 67 3.88 5.46 9.39
N CYS A 68 2.78 4.75 9.63
CA CYS A 68 1.71 4.54 8.66
C CYS A 68 1.08 5.88 8.25
N PHE A 69 0.84 6.80 9.19
CA PHE A 69 0.32 8.13 8.88
C PHE A 69 1.23 8.91 7.94
N LEU A 70 2.54 8.96 8.25
CA LEU A 70 3.53 9.64 7.42
C LEU A 70 3.67 8.99 6.04
N MET A 71 3.58 7.65 5.98
CA MET A 71 3.58 6.91 4.72
C MET A 71 2.35 7.23 3.87
N CYS A 72 1.14 7.20 4.45
CA CYS A 72 -0.09 7.57 3.76
C CYS A 72 -0.03 8.99 3.20
N LEU A 73 0.48 9.96 3.98
CA LEU A 73 0.72 11.31 3.48
C LEU A 73 1.71 11.33 2.31
N GLY A 74 2.80 10.56 2.41
CA GLY A 74 3.76 10.38 1.32
C GLY A 74 3.10 9.84 0.07
N PHE A 75 2.26 8.82 0.19
CA PHE A 75 1.51 8.21 -0.91
C PHE A 75 0.58 9.20 -1.59
N CYS A 76 -0.19 10.00 -0.83
CA CYS A 76 -1.03 11.07 -1.38
C CYS A 76 -0.26 12.05 -2.25
N LYS A 77 1.05 12.25 -2.02
CA LYS A 77 1.89 13.17 -2.82
C LYS A 77 2.56 12.52 -4.03
N VAL A 78 2.77 11.20 -4.03
CA VAL A 78 3.58 10.52 -5.06
C VAL A 78 2.79 9.60 -5.99
N PHE A 79 1.53 9.29 -5.67
CA PHE A 79 0.72 8.36 -6.48
C PHE A 79 0.19 8.98 -7.78
N GLU A 80 0.35 10.30 -7.99
CA GLU A 80 -0.12 10.98 -9.20
C GLU A 80 -1.60 10.67 -9.46
N ASP A 81 -1.96 10.18 -10.65
CA ASP A 81 -3.31 9.74 -11.00
C ASP A 81 -3.54 8.24 -10.78
N ALA A 82 -2.53 7.49 -10.30
CA ALA A 82 -2.65 6.06 -10.04
C ALA A 82 -3.36 5.81 -8.72
N THR A 83 -4.25 4.83 -8.71
CA THR A 83 -5.06 4.51 -7.54
C THR A 83 -4.38 3.52 -6.59
N GLY A 84 -3.61 2.58 -7.13
CA GLY A 84 -3.02 1.48 -6.37
C GLY A 84 -4.03 0.53 -5.71
N CYS A 85 -5.32 0.70 -6.00
CA CYS A 85 -6.43 0.09 -5.29
C CYS A 85 -7.47 -0.48 -6.28
N PRO A 86 -7.70 -1.81 -6.28
CA PRO A 86 -8.68 -2.43 -7.17
C PRO A 86 -10.10 -1.89 -6.99
N CYS A 87 -10.49 -1.51 -5.76
CA CYS A 87 -11.81 -0.94 -5.48
C CYS A 87 -11.99 0.42 -6.16
N CYS A 88 -10.97 1.29 -6.12
CA CYS A 88 -10.99 2.57 -6.84
C CYS A 88 -11.10 2.37 -8.35
N VAL A 89 -10.39 1.38 -8.92
CA VAL A 89 -10.49 1.06 -10.35
C VAL A 89 -11.91 0.59 -10.72
N LEU A 90 -12.55 -0.18 -9.84
CA LEU A 90 -13.94 -0.61 -10.04
C LEU A 90 -14.92 0.57 -9.94
N GLU A 91 -14.71 1.49 -9.00
CA GLU A 91 -15.48 2.72 -8.89
C GLU A 91 -15.35 3.59 -10.14
N ASP A 92 -14.15 3.76 -10.67
CA ASP A 92 -13.92 4.48 -11.93
C ASP A 92 -14.65 3.83 -13.10
N TYR A 93 -14.69 2.49 -13.15
CA TYR A 93 -15.43 1.77 -14.17
C TYR A 93 -16.95 1.99 -14.03
N MET A 94 -17.50 1.85 -12.82
CA MET A 94 -18.92 2.11 -12.54
C MET A 94 -19.30 3.58 -12.80
N GLY A 95 -18.35 4.51 -12.60
CA GLY A 95 -18.49 5.94 -12.88
C GLY A 95 -18.32 6.32 -14.35
N ASN A 96 -18.09 5.36 -15.26
CA ASN A 96 -17.77 5.60 -16.68
C ASN A 96 -16.51 6.46 -16.91
N LEU A 97 -15.56 6.46 -15.98
CA LEU A 97 -14.28 7.15 -16.10
C LEU A 97 -13.21 6.28 -16.80
N THR A 98 -13.41 4.97 -16.84
CA THR A 98 -12.54 4.02 -17.54
C THR A 98 -13.33 2.94 -18.27
N THR A 99 -12.69 2.26 -19.22
CA THR A 99 -13.27 1.10 -19.91
C THR A 99 -13.07 -0.18 -19.11
N TRP A 100 -13.93 -1.17 -19.30
CA TRP A 100 -13.78 -2.49 -18.68
C TRP A 100 -12.41 -3.12 -18.93
N THR A 101 -11.91 -3.03 -20.17
CA THR A 101 -10.60 -3.57 -20.54
C THR A 101 -9.46 -2.86 -19.82
N SER A 102 -9.49 -1.52 -19.74
CA SER A 102 -8.46 -0.77 -19.01
C SER A 102 -8.51 -1.06 -17.51
N ALA A 103 -9.71 -1.17 -16.93
CA ALA A 103 -9.89 -1.57 -15.53
C ALA A 103 -9.27 -2.94 -15.22
N LEU A 104 -9.52 -3.96 -16.06
CA LEU A 104 -8.91 -5.28 -15.91
C LEU A 104 -7.40 -5.25 -15.99
N ILE A 105 -6.83 -4.47 -16.93
CA ILE A 105 -5.38 -4.33 -17.07
C ILE A 105 -4.80 -3.64 -15.82
N LYS A 106 -5.43 -2.57 -15.31
CA LYS A 106 -5.03 -1.89 -14.08
C LYS A 106 -4.99 -2.86 -12.89
N VAL A 107 -6.05 -3.64 -12.68
CA VAL A 107 -6.08 -4.66 -11.61
C VAL A 107 -4.97 -5.71 -11.81
N ALA A 108 -4.74 -6.17 -13.03
CA ALA A 108 -3.68 -7.15 -13.31
C ALA A 108 -2.28 -6.60 -12.99
N VAL A 109 -1.98 -5.34 -13.34
CA VAL A 109 -0.68 -4.72 -13.03
C VAL A 109 -0.55 -4.35 -11.54
N GLN A 110 -1.65 -4.05 -10.84
CA GLN A 110 -1.66 -3.89 -9.38
C GLN A 110 -1.31 -5.21 -8.69
N ILE A 111 -1.92 -6.33 -9.10
CA ILE A 111 -1.58 -7.67 -8.58
C ILE A 111 -0.10 -7.98 -8.83
N LEU A 112 0.41 -7.70 -10.04
CA LEU A 112 1.83 -7.86 -10.34
C LEU A 112 2.72 -6.99 -9.44
N GLY A 113 2.33 -5.74 -9.20
CA GLY A 113 3.02 -4.84 -8.26
C GLY A 113 3.10 -5.41 -6.85
N ALA A 114 1.99 -5.95 -6.33
CA ALA A 114 1.94 -6.59 -5.01
C ALA A 114 2.84 -7.84 -4.94
N ILE A 115 2.87 -8.67 -5.98
CA ILE A 115 3.76 -9.83 -6.06
C ILE A 115 5.23 -9.39 -6.06
N LEU A 116 5.58 -8.38 -6.84
CA LEU A 116 6.95 -7.83 -6.89
C LEU A 116 7.35 -7.21 -5.56
N ALA A 117 6.41 -6.63 -4.80
CA ALA A 117 6.67 -6.05 -3.49
C ALA A 117 7.06 -7.14 -2.48
N ALA A 118 6.32 -8.25 -2.45
CA ALA A 118 6.65 -9.39 -1.61
C ALA A 118 8.03 -9.97 -1.96
N ARG A 119 8.38 -10.05 -3.24
CA ARG A 119 9.70 -10.51 -3.69
C ARG A 119 10.81 -9.55 -3.30
N TRP A 120 10.56 -8.24 -3.38
CA TRP A 120 11.51 -7.20 -2.97
C TRP A 120 11.77 -7.24 -1.46
N ALA A 121 10.72 -7.35 -0.64
CA ALA A 121 10.85 -7.52 0.81
C ALA A 121 11.63 -8.78 1.14
N TYR A 122 11.24 -9.94 0.58
CA TYR A 122 11.94 -11.21 0.79
C TYR A 122 13.42 -11.15 0.41
N PHE A 123 13.76 -10.48 -0.69
CA PHE A 123 15.16 -10.28 -1.07
C PHE A 123 15.95 -9.51 -0.02
N VAL A 124 15.38 -8.49 0.61
CA VAL A 124 16.05 -7.76 1.70
C VAL A 124 16.10 -8.60 2.97
N TRP A 125 15.07 -9.39 3.25
CA TRP A 125 15.04 -10.29 4.42
C TRP A 125 16.16 -11.32 4.39
N THR A 126 16.47 -11.88 3.21
CA THR A 126 17.57 -12.83 3.03
C THR A 126 18.97 -12.22 3.19
N MET A 127 19.09 -10.89 3.29
CA MET A 127 20.33 -10.22 3.68
C MET A 127 20.55 -10.21 5.20
N GLU A 128 19.55 -10.64 5.99
CA GLU A 128 19.64 -10.86 7.44
C GLU A 128 20.17 -9.66 8.25
N TYR A 129 19.86 -8.43 7.81
CA TYR A 129 20.29 -7.20 8.50
C TYR A 129 19.76 -7.07 9.94
N SER A 130 18.70 -7.81 10.29
CA SER A 130 18.19 -7.92 11.66
C SER A 130 17.71 -9.35 11.95
N ALA A 131 17.62 -9.71 13.24
CA ALA A 131 17.13 -11.02 13.65
C ALA A 131 15.69 -11.27 13.15
N GLY A 132 14.81 -10.28 13.25
CA GLY A 132 13.44 -10.37 12.75
C GLY A 132 13.37 -10.60 11.24
N HIS A 133 14.22 -9.91 10.46
CA HIS A 133 14.33 -10.13 9.02
C HIS A 133 14.84 -11.55 8.69
N ALA A 134 15.80 -12.06 9.45
CA ALA A 134 16.32 -13.42 9.28
C ALA A 134 15.28 -14.50 9.67
N ASP A 135 14.44 -14.24 10.67
CA ASP A 135 13.36 -15.13 11.07
C ASP A 135 12.26 -15.16 9.99
N LYS A 136 11.82 -13.99 9.51
CA LYS A 136 10.84 -13.88 8.40
C LYS A 136 11.32 -14.50 7.08
N ALA A 137 12.63 -14.48 6.80
CA ALA A 137 13.21 -15.16 5.64
C ALA A 137 13.13 -16.69 5.73
N ARG A 138 13.05 -17.23 6.95
CA ARG A 138 13.02 -18.68 7.26
C ARG A 138 11.60 -19.21 7.51
N GLU A 139 10.62 -18.35 7.75
CA GLU A 139 9.21 -18.73 7.85
C GLU A 139 8.69 -19.26 6.50
N GLU A 140 7.92 -20.36 6.53
CA GLU A 140 7.17 -20.80 5.35
C GLU A 140 6.05 -19.78 5.08
N LEU A 141 6.09 -19.15 3.90
CA LEU A 141 5.04 -18.25 3.42
C LEU A 141 3.71 -19.01 3.31
N CYS A 142 2.83 -18.94 4.32
CA CYS A 142 1.36 -18.95 4.20
C CYS A 142 0.69 -19.21 5.57
N GLU A 143 0.66 -18.22 6.46
CA GLU A 143 -0.40 -18.16 7.48
C GLU A 143 -1.15 -16.84 7.30
N THR A 144 -2.47 -16.92 7.17
CA THR A 144 -3.34 -15.75 7.11
C THR A 144 -3.36 -15.08 8.48
N CYS A 145 -3.00 -13.80 8.56
CA CYS A 145 -3.00 -13.05 9.82
C CYS A 145 -4.43 -12.81 10.38
N ILE A 146 -5.45 -13.01 9.54
CA ILE A 146 -6.86 -12.86 9.91
C ILE A 146 -7.34 -14.11 10.65
N ASN A 147 -7.50 -13.98 11.97
CA ASN A 147 -8.04 -15.02 12.86
C ASN A 147 -9.58 -14.93 13.03
N CYS A 148 -10.32 -14.62 11.96
CA CYS A 148 -11.79 -14.54 12.00
C CYS A 148 -12.44 -15.44 10.94
N SER A 149 -13.76 -15.60 11.02
CA SER A 149 -14.49 -16.31 9.96
C SER A 149 -14.50 -15.50 8.65
N ASP A 150 -14.65 -16.19 7.51
CA ASP A 150 -14.70 -15.56 6.19
C ASP A 150 -15.76 -14.44 6.10
N LEU A 151 -16.90 -14.64 6.77
CA LEU A 151 -18.00 -13.66 6.77
C LEU A 151 -17.66 -12.41 7.60
N GLU A 152 -17.02 -12.58 8.75
CA GLU A 152 -16.57 -11.48 9.60
C GLU A 152 -15.47 -10.68 8.90
N GLY A 153 -14.51 -11.35 8.27
CA GLY A 153 -13.43 -10.72 7.52
C GLY A 153 -13.98 -9.92 6.34
N MET A 154 -14.90 -10.50 5.57
CA MET A 154 -15.58 -9.79 4.48
C MET A 154 -16.35 -8.56 4.96
N ALA A 155 -17.06 -8.65 6.09
CA ALA A 155 -17.80 -7.52 6.65
C ALA A 155 -16.88 -6.41 7.14
N ALA A 156 -15.78 -6.77 7.82
CA ALA A 156 -14.78 -5.82 8.32
C ALA A 156 -14.11 -5.06 7.17
N GLU A 157 -13.61 -5.77 6.16
CA GLU A 157 -12.98 -5.17 4.98
C GLU A 157 -13.96 -4.31 4.16
N GLY A 158 -15.21 -4.75 4.04
CA GLY A 158 -16.27 -3.99 3.38
C GLY A 158 -16.57 -2.67 4.09
N LEU A 159 -16.69 -2.68 5.42
CA LEU A 159 -16.93 -1.49 6.23
C LEU A 159 -15.72 -0.53 6.23
N ALA A 160 -14.50 -1.08 6.32
CA ALA A 160 -13.26 -0.33 6.24
C ALA A 160 -13.16 0.42 4.89
N THR A 161 -13.33 -0.31 3.79
CA THR A 161 -13.29 0.24 2.43
C THR A 161 -14.35 1.30 2.24
N PHE A 162 -15.60 1.02 2.63
CA PHE A 162 -16.69 2.00 2.52
C PHE A 162 -16.40 3.29 3.29
N THR A 163 -15.92 3.17 4.52
CA THR A 163 -15.64 4.33 5.39
C THR A 163 -14.52 5.20 4.80
N ALA A 164 -13.44 4.58 4.33
CA ALA A 164 -12.34 5.29 3.68
C ALA A 164 -12.79 6.02 2.41
N GLN A 165 -13.52 5.33 1.52
CA GLN A 165 -13.98 5.90 0.24
C GLN A 165 -15.03 6.99 0.43
N PHE A 166 -15.96 6.81 1.38
CA PHE A 166 -16.95 7.82 1.70
C PHE A 166 -16.31 9.10 2.24
N ALA A 167 -15.31 8.99 3.11
CA ALA A 167 -14.57 10.14 3.61
C ALA A 167 -13.78 10.85 2.51
N ALA A 168 -13.05 10.09 1.68
CA ALA A 168 -12.31 10.64 0.55
C ALA A 168 -13.22 11.40 -0.42
N TRP A 169 -14.40 10.86 -0.71
CA TRP A 169 -15.41 11.54 -1.52
C TRP A 169 -15.92 12.83 -0.87
N LYS A 170 -16.26 12.80 0.43
CA LYS A 170 -16.76 13.97 1.15
C LYS A 170 -15.74 15.10 1.30
N LEU A 171 -14.46 14.75 1.38
CA LEU A 171 -13.38 15.69 1.64
C LEU A 171 -12.64 16.11 0.38
N LYS A 172 -13.06 15.65 -0.80
CA LYS A 172 -12.36 15.85 -2.08
C LYS A 172 -11.95 17.31 -2.37
N GLU A 173 -12.75 18.29 -1.93
CA GLU A 173 -12.49 19.72 -2.16
C GLU A 173 -11.78 20.44 -0.98
N SER A 174 -11.46 19.72 0.10
CA SER A 174 -10.84 20.29 1.30
C SER A 174 -9.31 20.26 1.20
N ASP A 175 -8.66 21.36 1.58
CA ASP A 175 -7.19 21.43 1.71
C ASP A 175 -6.64 20.46 2.78
N LEU A 176 -7.50 19.96 3.67
CA LEU A 176 -7.15 19.00 4.72
C LEU A 176 -7.41 17.54 4.33
N SER A 177 -7.90 17.28 3.11
CA SER A 177 -8.33 15.94 2.67
C SER A 177 -7.24 14.88 2.89
N ASP A 178 -6.01 15.16 2.47
CA ASP A 178 -4.88 14.22 2.60
C ASP A 178 -4.61 13.83 4.06
N TYR A 179 -4.66 14.81 4.97
CA TYR A 179 -4.40 14.59 6.39
C TYR A 179 -5.52 13.79 7.05
N VAL A 180 -6.77 14.15 6.76
CA VAL A 180 -7.93 13.47 7.35
C VAL A 180 -8.08 12.06 6.80
N ASN A 181 -7.89 11.85 5.49
CA ASN A 181 -7.92 10.52 4.89
C ASN A 181 -6.78 9.65 5.42
N SER A 182 -5.56 10.17 5.52
CA SER A 182 -4.42 9.43 6.11
C SER A 182 -4.68 9.06 7.56
N ALA A 183 -5.20 10.00 8.37
CA ALA A 183 -5.54 9.73 9.77
C ALA A 183 -6.67 8.70 9.90
N LEU A 184 -7.67 8.75 9.02
CA LEU A 184 -8.78 7.81 9.00
C LEU A 184 -8.31 6.41 8.59
N CYS A 185 -7.47 6.26 7.56
CA CYS A 185 -6.90 4.98 7.19
C CYS A 185 -6.13 4.35 8.36
N VAL A 186 -5.29 5.14 9.05
CA VAL A 186 -4.57 4.66 10.23
C VAL A 186 -5.52 4.28 11.35
N ALA A 187 -6.55 5.08 11.61
CA ALA A 187 -7.55 4.77 12.63
C ALA A 187 -8.27 3.46 12.32
N ILE A 188 -8.71 3.24 11.07
CA ILE A 188 -9.36 2.01 10.63
C ILE A 188 -8.46 0.81 10.89
N ILE A 189 -7.20 0.86 10.45
CA ILE A 189 -6.24 -0.24 10.61
C ILE A 189 -5.99 -0.53 12.10
N VAL A 190 -5.68 0.49 12.89
CA VAL A 190 -5.41 0.33 14.33
C VAL A 190 -6.65 -0.19 15.07
N THR A 191 -7.86 0.22 14.68
CA THR A 191 -9.08 -0.30 15.30
C THR A 191 -9.36 -1.75 14.89
N GLY A 192 -9.11 -2.13 13.63
CA GLY A 192 -9.33 -3.49 13.15
C GLY A 192 -8.50 -4.54 13.90
N GLU A 193 -7.29 -4.17 14.30
CA GLU A 193 -6.35 -5.02 15.04
C GLU A 193 -6.67 -5.17 16.54
N THR A 194 -7.56 -4.33 17.08
CA THR A 194 -7.96 -4.38 18.50
C THR A 194 -9.12 -5.33 18.79
N PHE A 195 -9.59 -6.09 17.78
CA PHE A 195 -10.71 -7.04 17.87
C PHE A 195 -10.28 -8.49 17.69
#